data_AF-A0A6G1R5N0-F1
#
_entry.id   AF-A0A6G1R5N0-F1
#
_cell.length_a   1.000
_cell.length_b   1.000
_cell.length_c   1.000
_cell.angle_alpha   90.00
_cell.angle_beta   90.00
_cell.angle_gamma   90.00
#
_symmetry.space_group_name_H-M   'P 1'
#
loop_
_entity.id
_entity.type
_entity.pdbx_description
1 polymer ?
#
loop_
_entity_poly.entity_id
_entity_poly.type
_entity_poly.pdbx_seq_one_letter_code
_entity_poly.pdbx_strand_id
1 'polypeptide(L)'
;MCVGIVSSKRAGMGKSLYVKRLHKRLQAEHPDETKLLKTIRLIEQEVDEDKVLKSLLPFLKRKHQTKPMIFHFDITSSVQRGIPEFLFKLLVLQYLTDNNGNLWLRQKCHLYIIEILEVSPVPKKAVRHMFASHKYNFFDVFPKVTCKSPKEVLEME
;
A
#
# COMPACT_ATOMS: atom_id res chain seq x y z
N MET A 1 -0.49 -13.90 -5.81
CA MET A 1 -0.83 -12.45 -5.83
C MET A 1 0.43 -11.66 -5.49
N CYS A 2 0.74 -10.58 -6.21
CA CYS A 2 1.92 -9.73 -5.93
C CYS A 2 1.50 -8.43 -5.23
N VAL A 3 0.67 -8.58 -4.19
CA VAL A 3 0.09 -7.50 -3.38
C VAL A 3 0.18 -7.91 -1.91
N GLY A 4 0.54 -6.97 -1.04
CA GLY A 4 0.45 -7.15 0.41
C GLY A 4 0.01 -5.86 1.10
N ILE A 5 -0.90 -5.99 2.09
CA ILE A 5 -1.25 -4.90 2.99
C ILE A 5 -0.38 -5.03 4.24
N VAL A 6 0.24 -3.94 4.69
CA VAL A 6 0.98 -3.85 5.94
C VAL A 6 0.26 -2.84 6.81
N SER A 7 -0.41 -3.32 7.85
CA SER A 7 -1.30 -2.52 8.68
C SER A 7 -0.91 -2.53 10.15
N SER A 8 -1.40 -1.56 10.91
CA SER A 8 -1.33 -1.56 12.38
C SER A 8 -2.45 -0.72 12.96
N LYS A 9 -2.90 -1.03 14.18
CA LYS A 9 -3.91 -0.22 14.88
C LYS A 9 -3.37 1.11 15.41
N ARG A 10 -2.06 1.17 15.65
CA ARG A 10 -1.35 2.33 16.21
C ARG A 10 -0.08 2.62 15.41
N ALA A 11 0.36 3.88 15.43
CA ALA A 11 1.62 4.27 14.82
C ALA A 11 2.82 3.66 15.57
N GLY A 12 3.98 3.58 14.93
CA GLY A 12 5.21 3.10 15.57
C GLY A 12 5.30 1.59 15.78
N MET A 13 4.40 0.78 15.20
CA MET A 13 4.37 -0.68 15.40
C MET A 13 5.30 -1.45 14.44
N GLY A 14 6.14 -0.79 13.64
CA GLY A 14 7.13 -1.46 12.79
C GLY A 14 6.71 -1.75 11.34
N LYS A 15 5.64 -1.13 10.84
CA LYS A 15 5.19 -1.27 9.44
C LYS A 15 6.30 -0.97 8.42
N SER A 16 6.88 0.23 8.44
CA SER A 16 7.97 0.58 7.52
C SER A 16 9.24 -0.27 7.74
N LEU A 17 9.45 -0.76 8.96
CA LEU A 17 10.56 -1.69 9.24
C LEU A 17 10.32 -3.05 8.56
N TYR A 18 9.09 -3.55 8.54
CA TYR A 18 8.73 -4.75 7.80
C TYR A 18 9.02 -4.60 6.30
N VAL A 19 8.60 -3.49 5.68
CA VAL A 19 8.91 -3.19 4.27
C VAL A 19 10.41 -3.08 4.04
N LYS A 20 11.14 -2.42 4.95
CA LYS A 20 12.61 -2.33 4.87
C LYS A 20 13.28 -3.70 4.94
N ARG A 21 12.78 -4.62 5.77
CA ARG A 21 13.29 -6.00 5.85
C ARG A 21 12.98 -6.79 4.58
N LEU A 22 11.79 -6.65 4.00
CA LEU A 22 11.47 -7.23 2.69
C LEU A 22 12.42 -6.73 1.60
N HIS A 23 12.66 -5.42 1.55
CA HIS A 23 13.61 -4.85 0.59
C HIS A 23 15.03 -5.38 0.79
N LYS A 24 15.51 -5.50 2.03
CA LYS A 24 16.83 -6.10 2.31
C LYS A 24 16.95 -7.54 1.83
N ARG A 25 15.89 -8.34 1.98
CA ARG A 25 15.86 -9.72 1.47
C ARG A 25 15.95 -9.74 -0.06
N LEU A 26 15.15 -8.88 -0.72
CA LEU A 26 15.19 -8.76 -2.17
C LEU A 26 16.58 -8.30 -2.67
N GLN A 27 17.24 -7.40 -1.96
CA GLN A 27 18.63 -6.98 -2.27
C GLN A 27 19.64 -8.11 -2.09
N ALA A 28 19.48 -8.96 -1.08
CA ALA A 28 20.35 -10.11 -0.87
C ALA A 28 20.20 -11.16 -1.99
N GLU A 29 18.99 -11.32 -2.53
CA GLU A 29 18.71 -12.19 -3.68
C GLU A 29 19.18 -11.60 -5.02
N HIS A 30 19.31 -10.26 -5.10
CA HIS A 30 19.69 -9.53 -6.30
C HIS A 30 20.74 -8.43 -6.01
N PRO A 31 21.99 -8.81 -5.69
CA PRO A 31 23.02 -7.88 -5.20
C PRO A 31 23.44 -6.81 -6.23
N ASP A 32 23.32 -7.10 -7.53
CA ASP A 32 23.71 -6.17 -8.61
C ASP A 32 22.68 -5.07 -8.88
N GLU A 33 21.50 -5.12 -8.24
CA GLU A 33 20.40 -4.20 -8.49
C GLU A 33 20.30 -3.10 -7.43
N THR A 34 20.52 -1.85 -7.84
CA THR A 34 20.59 -0.70 -6.93
C THR A 34 19.26 0.03 -6.72
N LYS A 35 18.16 -0.39 -7.38
CA LYS A 35 16.85 0.29 -7.35
C LYS A 35 15.68 -0.70 -7.31
N LEU A 36 15.60 -1.45 -6.22
CA LEU A 36 14.59 -2.50 -6.01
C LEU A 36 13.38 -2.04 -5.16
N LEU A 37 13.39 -0.81 -4.63
CA LEU A 37 12.30 -0.24 -3.84
C LEU A 37 11.97 1.18 -4.31
N LYS A 38 10.70 1.42 -4.60
CA LYS A 38 10.13 2.75 -4.81
C LYS A 38 9.06 3.02 -3.77
N THR A 39 9.33 3.96 -2.87
CA THR A 39 8.33 4.48 -1.93
C THR A 39 7.58 5.66 -2.57
N ILE A 40 6.25 5.62 -2.46
CA ILE A 40 5.31 6.64 -2.89
C ILE A 40 4.50 7.01 -1.65
N ARG A 41 4.69 8.23 -1.15
CA ARG A 41 3.98 8.71 0.04
C ARG A 41 2.72 9.44 -0.37
N LEU A 42 1.58 9.02 0.18
CA LEU A 42 0.30 9.68 0.02
C LEU A 42 0.04 10.43 1.33
N ILE A 43 0.11 11.76 1.28
CA ILE A 43 0.07 12.65 2.45
C ILE A 43 -1.10 13.64 2.42
N GLU A 44 -1.65 13.92 1.25
CA GLU A 44 -2.73 14.89 1.05
C GLU A 44 -4.07 14.32 1.57
N GLN A 45 -5.05 15.17 1.83
CA GLN A 45 -6.36 14.73 2.35
C GLN A 45 -7.11 13.78 1.40
N GLU A 46 -6.80 13.84 0.11
CA GLU A 46 -7.42 13.06 -0.94
C GLU A 46 -6.35 12.48 -1.85
N VAL A 47 -6.58 11.27 -2.36
CA VAL A 47 -5.62 10.62 -3.25
C VAL A 47 -5.56 11.35 -4.59
N ASP A 48 -4.37 11.88 -4.90
CA ASP A 48 -4.03 12.43 -6.21
C ASP A 48 -3.42 11.32 -7.09
N GLU A 49 -4.26 10.67 -7.91
CA GLU A 49 -3.84 9.59 -8.81
C GLU A 49 -2.81 10.05 -9.85
N ASP A 50 -2.89 11.31 -10.31
CA ASP A 50 -1.93 11.88 -11.27
C ASP A 50 -0.53 12.00 -10.66
N LYS A 51 -0.44 12.48 -9.40
CA LYS A 51 0.82 12.57 -8.65
C LYS A 51 1.40 11.18 -8.36
N VAL A 52 0.56 10.21 -8.05
CA VAL A 52 0.97 8.81 -7.91
C VAL A 52 1.50 8.26 -9.24
N LEU A 53 0.77 8.46 -10.34
CA LEU A 53 1.16 7.98 -11.65
C LEU A 53 2.49 8.59 -12.09
N LYS A 54 2.67 9.92 -11.96
CA LYS A 54 3.93 10.61 -12.23
C LYS A 54 5.11 10.00 -11.47
N SER A 55 4.87 9.48 -10.27
CA SER A 55 5.90 8.80 -9.46
C SER A 55 6.27 7.40 -9.97
N LEU A 56 5.37 6.77 -10.73
CA LEU A 56 5.52 5.43 -11.33
C LEU A 56 6.09 5.48 -12.75
N LEU A 57 5.76 6.50 -13.55
CA LEU A 57 6.19 6.60 -14.96
C LEU A 57 7.70 6.39 -15.20
N PRO A 58 8.63 6.87 -14.35
CA PRO A 58 10.06 6.61 -14.53
C PRO A 58 10.44 5.12 -14.56
N PHE A 59 9.57 4.26 -14.02
CA PHE A 59 9.76 2.81 -13.93
C PHE A 59 9.11 2.04 -15.08
N LEU A 60 8.50 2.72 -16.08
CA LEU A 60 7.98 2.06 -17.29
C LEU A 60 9.08 1.53 -18.22
N LYS A 61 10.35 1.90 -18.01
CA LYS A 61 11.47 1.40 -18.82
C LYS A 61 11.58 -0.12 -18.70
N ARG A 62 11.81 -0.81 -19.83
CA ARG A 62 11.87 -2.28 -19.95
C ARG A 62 12.72 -2.97 -18.87
N LYS A 63 13.84 -2.36 -18.48
CA LYS A 63 14.72 -2.88 -17.41
C LYS A 63 14.04 -3.01 -16.05
N HIS A 64 13.09 -2.13 -15.74
CA HIS A 64 12.33 -2.16 -14.49
C HIS A 64 11.13 -3.09 -14.60
N GLN A 65 10.55 -3.23 -15.79
CA GLN A 65 9.36 -4.05 -16.04
C GLN A 65 9.64 -5.57 -16.04
N THR A 66 10.90 -5.99 -16.13
CA THR A 66 11.33 -7.39 -16.19
C THR A 66 11.99 -7.89 -14.91
N LYS A 67 12.28 -6.99 -13.98
CA LYS A 67 13.00 -7.28 -12.74
C LYS A 67 12.07 -7.19 -11.54
N PRO A 68 12.38 -7.92 -10.46
CA PRO A 68 11.61 -7.80 -9.24
C PRO A 68 11.80 -6.42 -8.63
N MET A 69 10.71 -5.82 -8.19
CA MET A 69 10.69 -4.49 -7.57
C MET A 69 9.58 -4.41 -6.53
N ILE A 70 9.82 -3.67 -5.47
CA ILE A 70 8.82 -3.33 -4.46
C ILE A 70 8.33 -1.91 -4.72
N PHE A 71 7.04 -1.76 -5.01
CA PHE A 71 6.34 -0.48 -4.98
C PHE A 71 5.62 -0.35 -3.64
N HIS A 72 6.15 0.53 -2.80
CA HIS A 72 5.66 0.77 -1.46
C HIS A 72 4.81 2.04 -1.44
N PHE A 73 3.51 1.88 -1.19
CA PHE A 73 2.56 2.98 -1.01
C PHE A 73 2.38 3.22 0.48
N ASP A 74 2.98 4.31 0.97
CA ASP A 74 2.93 4.75 2.36
C ASP A 74 1.76 5.73 2.49
N ILE A 75 0.61 5.21 2.94
CA ILE A 75 -0.62 5.98 3.11
C ILE A 75 -0.69 6.50 4.55
N THR A 76 -0.50 7.81 4.72
CA THR A 76 -0.56 8.43 6.04
C THR A 76 -2.01 8.57 6.51
N SER A 77 -2.20 8.77 7.81
CA SER A 77 -3.53 8.96 8.42
C SER A 77 -4.22 10.28 8.01
N SER A 78 -3.50 11.19 7.34
CA SER A 78 -4.08 12.42 6.80
C SER A 78 -4.92 12.19 5.53
N VAL A 79 -4.69 11.08 4.81
CA VAL A 79 -5.46 10.73 3.62
C VAL A 79 -6.82 10.19 4.05
N GLN A 80 -7.90 10.89 3.71
CA GLN A 80 -9.26 10.58 4.16
C GLN A 80 -10.19 10.19 3.01
N ARG A 81 -9.88 10.60 1.77
CA ARG A 81 -10.72 10.37 0.59
C ARG A 81 -9.95 9.69 -0.54
N GLY A 82 -10.65 8.96 -1.39
CA GLY A 82 -10.11 8.34 -2.62
C GLY A 82 -9.36 7.02 -2.44
N ILE A 83 -9.03 6.58 -1.21
CA ILE A 83 -8.22 5.37 -0.99
C ILE A 83 -8.84 4.09 -1.60
N PRO A 84 -10.13 3.75 -1.35
CA PRO A 84 -10.69 2.51 -1.88
C PRO A 84 -10.74 2.49 -3.41
N GLU A 85 -11.13 3.60 -4.04
CA GLU A 85 -11.19 3.72 -5.50
C GLU A 85 -9.79 3.57 -6.13
N PHE A 86 -8.83 4.35 -5.63
CA PHE A 86 -7.44 4.28 -6.06
C PHE A 86 -6.87 2.86 -5.97
N LEU A 87 -7.06 2.20 -4.82
CA LEU A 87 -6.55 0.85 -4.62
C LEU A 87 -7.33 -0.19 -5.41
N PHE A 88 -8.61 0.01 -5.70
CA PHE A 88 -9.35 -0.86 -6.59
C PHE A 88 -8.78 -0.79 -8.01
N LYS A 89 -8.57 0.41 -8.55
CA LYS A 89 -7.92 0.61 -9.86
C LYS A 89 -6.54 -0.03 -9.88
N LEU A 90 -5.70 0.30 -8.90
CA LEU A 90 -4.32 -0.19 -8.85
C LEU A 90 -4.26 -1.70 -8.59
N LEU A 91 -4.96 -2.24 -7.60
CA LEU A 91 -4.74 -3.61 -7.13
C LEU A 91 -5.64 -4.65 -7.81
N VAL A 92 -6.85 -4.27 -8.20
CA VAL A 92 -7.85 -5.16 -8.81
C VAL A 92 -7.86 -4.99 -10.32
N LEU A 93 -8.07 -3.76 -10.81
CA LEU A 93 -8.04 -3.48 -12.26
C LEU A 93 -6.61 -3.46 -12.82
N GLN A 94 -5.61 -3.38 -11.95
CA GLN A 94 -4.17 -3.47 -12.27
C GLN A 94 -3.62 -2.29 -13.08
N TYR A 95 -4.35 -1.17 -13.15
CA TYR A 95 -3.88 0.00 -13.89
C TYR A 95 -4.13 1.32 -13.17
N LEU A 96 -3.39 2.35 -13.58
CA LEU A 96 -3.65 3.76 -13.32
C LEU A 96 -3.49 4.53 -14.63
N THR A 97 -4.29 5.56 -14.84
CA THR A 97 -4.22 6.43 -16.02
C THR A 97 -4.36 7.88 -15.61
N ASP A 98 -3.71 8.80 -16.34
CA ASP A 98 -3.97 10.24 -16.21
C ASP A 98 -4.74 10.77 -17.42
N ASN A 99 -5.15 12.04 -17.33
CA ASN A 99 -5.84 12.76 -18.40
C ASN A 99 -4.96 13.02 -19.64
N ASN A 100 -3.64 12.81 -19.54
CA ASN A 100 -2.71 12.96 -20.67
C ASN A 100 -2.54 11.65 -21.47
N GLY A 101 -3.27 10.59 -21.09
CA GLY A 101 -3.20 9.27 -21.72
C GLY A 101 -2.01 8.42 -21.26
N ASN A 102 -1.28 8.82 -20.21
CA ASN A 102 -0.26 7.97 -19.63
C ASN A 102 -0.91 6.80 -18.90
N LEU A 103 -0.39 5.59 -19.12
CA LEU A 103 -0.90 4.36 -18.51
C LEU A 103 0.20 3.68 -17.70
N TRP A 104 -0.12 3.33 -16.45
CA TRP A 104 0.65 2.37 -15.67
C TRP A 104 -0.11 1.06 -15.59
N LEU A 105 0.50 -0.02 -16.09
CA LEU A 105 0.00 -1.38 -15.93
C LEU A 105 0.90 -2.13 -14.96
N ARG A 106 0.31 -2.83 -13.99
CA ARG A 106 1.09 -3.63 -13.03
C ARG A 106 1.78 -4.80 -13.70
N GLN A 107 3.04 -5.03 -13.33
CA GLN A 107 3.76 -6.24 -13.73
C GLN A 107 3.68 -7.32 -12.66
N LYS A 108 3.62 -8.57 -13.12
CA LYS A 108 3.61 -9.75 -12.24
C LYS A 108 4.91 -9.94 -11.48
N CYS A 109 6.03 -9.43 -11.97
CA CYS A 109 7.31 -9.47 -11.27
C CYS A 109 7.42 -8.42 -10.16
N HIS A 110 6.48 -7.48 -10.04
CA HIS A 110 6.52 -6.43 -9.03
C HIS A 110 5.65 -6.75 -7.82
N LEU A 111 6.14 -6.43 -6.62
CA LEU A 111 5.41 -6.52 -5.37
C LEU A 111 4.86 -5.15 -4.97
N TYR A 112 3.55 -5.05 -4.79
CA TYR A 112 2.86 -3.84 -4.35
C TYR A 112 2.54 -3.94 -2.87
N ILE A 113 3.18 -3.10 -2.05
CA ILE A 113 2.94 -3.05 -0.61
C ILE A 113 2.18 -1.79 -0.26
N ILE A 114 1.01 -1.95 0.36
CA ILE A 114 0.23 -0.84 0.91
C ILE A 114 0.48 -0.78 2.41
N GLU A 115 1.29 0.18 2.85
CA GLU A 115 1.43 0.52 4.26
C GLU A 115 0.30 1.47 4.68
N ILE A 116 -0.50 1.08 5.66
CA ILE A 116 -1.61 1.91 6.15
C ILE A 116 -1.80 1.78 7.66
N LEU A 117 -2.17 2.87 8.31
CA LEU A 117 -2.66 2.83 9.69
C LEU A 117 -4.15 2.50 9.68
N GLU A 118 -4.56 1.43 10.36
CA GLU A 118 -5.98 1.10 10.45
C GLU A 118 -6.70 2.15 11.28
N VAL A 119 -7.68 2.80 10.67
CA VAL A 119 -8.60 3.65 11.41
C VAL A 119 -9.64 2.73 12.03
N SER A 120 -9.55 2.52 13.35
CA SER A 120 -10.63 1.87 14.09
C SER A 120 -11.90 2.72 13.92
N PRO A 121 -13.07 2.13 13.63
CA PRO A 121 -14.32 2.88 13.69
C PRO A 121 -14.52 3.33 15.14
N VAL A 122 -14.14 4.57 15.45
CA VAL A 122 -14.56 5.22 16.68
C VAL A 122 -16.09 5.17 16.68
N PRO A 123 -16.76 4.76 17.76
CA PRO A 123 -18.20 4.84 17.82
C PRO A 123 -18.58 6.32 17.85
N LYS A 124 -18.77 6.92 16.67
CA LYS A 124 -19.34 8.25 16.56
C LYS A 124 -20.76 8.14 17.08
N LYS A 125 -20.99 8.72 18.27
CA LYS A 125 -22.33 8.98 18.78
C LYS A 125 -23.12 9.69 17.67
N ALA A 126 -24.24 9.08 17.31
CA ALA A 126 -25.35 9.62 16.53
C ALA A 126 -25.02 10.25 15.17
N VAL A 127 -25.01 9.44 14.11
CA VAL A 127 -25.80 9.76 12.90
C VAL A 127 -26.36 8.46 12.32
N ARG A 128 -27.69 8.33 12.33
CA ARG A 128 -28.41 7.28 11.60
C ARG A 128 -28.23 7.55 10.09
N HIS A 129 -27.29 6.87 9.45
CA HIS A 129 -27.36 6.66 8.01
C HIS A 129 -27.15 5.18 7.70
N MET A 130 -28.08 4.66 6.90
CA MET A 130 -28.28 3.27 6.52
C MET A 130 -27.14 2.73 5.65
N PHE A 131 -26.00 2.47 6.24
CA PHE A 131 -25.13 1.40 5.76
C PHE A 131 -24.83 0.53 6.97
N ALA A 132 -25.43 -0.65 6.97
CA ALA A 132 -25.12 -1.70 7.92
C ALA A 132 -23.61 -1.75 8.15
N SER A 133 -23.20 -1.85 9.42
CA SER A 133 -21.83 -2.10 9.86
C SER A 133 -21.12 -3.02 8.86
N HIS A 134 -20.27 -2.47 8.01
CA HIS A 134 -19.52 -3.29 7.06
C HIS A 134 -18.60 -4.18 7.90
N LYS A 135 -18.95 -5.47 8.01
CA LYS A 135 -18.19 -6.47 8.77
C LYS A 135 -16.78 -6.70 8.19
N TYR A 136 -16.53 -6.21 6.98
CA TYR A 136 -15.28 -6.39 6.24
C TYR A 136 -14.82 -5.05 5.66
N ASN A 137 -13.54 -4.73 5.84
CA ASN A 137 -12.89 -3.59 5.23
C ASN A 137 -12.37 -3.97 3.82
N PHE A 138 -12.29 -3.02 2.89
CA PHE A 138 -11.71 -3.22 1.57
C PHE A 138 -10.31 -3.89 1.64
N PHE A 139 -9.52 -3.55 2.66
CA PHE A 139 -8.18 -4.14 2.83
C PHE A 139 -8.18 -5.64 3.18
N ASP A 140 -9.28 -6.17 3.69
CA ASP A 140 -9.33 -7.55 4.19
C ASP A 140 -9.44 -8.60 3.07
N VAL A 141 -9.65 -8.17 1.82
CA VAL A 141 -9.66 -9.06 0.63
C VAL A 141 -8.24 -9.38 0.13
N PHE A 142 -7.22 -8.69 0.63
CA PHE A 142 -5.83 -8.86 0.21
C PHE A 142 -4.99 -9.56 1.28
N PRO A 143 -3.88 -10.25 0.90
CA PRO A 143 -2.91 -10.76 1.86
C PRO A 143 -2.44 -9.63 2.79
N LYS A 144 -2.60 -9.82 4.10
CA LYS A 144 -2.45 -8.76 5.10
C LYS A 144 -1.52 -9.16 6.23
N VAL A 145 -0.58 -8.28 6.55
CA VAL A 145 0.32 -8.36 7.69
C VAL A 145 -0.07 -7.25 8.66
N THR A 146 -0.45 -7.62 9.89
CA THR A 146 -0.76 -6.65 10.94
C THR A 146 0.39 -6.58 11.92
N CYS A 147 1.07 -5.45 11.96
CA CYS A 147 2.13 -5.16 12.90
C CYS A 147 1.53 -4.79 14.28
N LYS A 148 2.01 -5.47 15.32
CA LYS A 148 1.57 -5.33 16.71
C LYS A 148 2.71 -4.80 17.59
N SER A 149 2.35 -4.26 18.75
CA SER A 149 3.34 -3.87 19.75
C SER A 149 4.05 -5.09 20.34
N PRO A 150 5.27 -4.94 20.87
CA PRO A 150 5.97 -6.05 21.53
C PRO A 150 5.14 -6.73 22.62
N LYS A 151 4.41 -5.95 23.42
CA LYS A 151 3.50 -6.47 24.45
C LYS A 151 2.39 -7.35 23.86
N GLU A 152 1.70 -6.86 22.83
CA GLU A 152 0.64 -7.63 22.15
C GLU A 152 1.18 -8.91 21.49
N VAL A 153 2.45 -8.93 21.07
CA VAL A 153 3.07 -10.14 20.52
C VAL A 153 3.37 -11.15 21.62
N LEU A 154 3.95 -10.71 22.74
CA LEU A 154 4.26 -11.57 23.88
C LEU A 154 3.00 -12.18 24.55
N GLU A 155 1.87 -11.47 24.49
CA GLU A 155 0.59 -11.96 25.03
C GLU A 155 -0.14 -12.95 24.08
N MET A 156 0.35 -13.11 22.84
CA MET A 156 -0.20 -14.05 21.87
C MET A 156 0.57 -15.38 21.80
N GLU A 157 1.81 -15.39 22.29
CA GLU A 157 2.63 -16.58 22.46
C GLU A 157 2.24 -17.32 23.74
#